data_AF-A0A2D4LAJ3-F1
#
_entry.id   AF-A0A2D4LAJ3-F1
#
_cell.length_a   1.000
_cell.length_b   1.000
_cell.length_c   1.000
_cell.angle_alpha   90.00
_cell.angle_beta   90.00
_cell.angle_gamma   90.00
#
_symmetry.space_group_name_H-M   'P 1'
#
loop_
_entity.id
_entity.type
_entity.pdbx_description
1 polymer ?
#
loop_
_entity_poly.entity_id
_entity_poly.type
_entity_poly.pdbx_seq_one_letter_code
_entity_poly.pdbx_strand_id
1 'polypeptide(L)'
;VHGKIVGKWHLGHQPQFHPLRHGFDTWFGSPNCHFGPYDNKAIPNIPVYRDTEMIGRYYEDIKIDRKSGEANLTQMYLQEALDFISSQQASHQLFFLYWAIDATHAPVYASREFLGTSQRGLYGDAVRE
;
A
#
# COMPACT_ATOMS: atom_id res chain seq x y z
N VAL A 1 7.34 -21.78 -4.36
CA VAL A 1 7.07 -20.74 -3.35
C VAL A 1 6.30 -19.66 -4.06
N HIS A 2 5.09 -19.33 -3.59
CA HIS A 2 4.30 -18.25 -4.20
C HIS A 2 4.71 -16.92 -3.57
N GLY A 3 5.07 -15.95 -4.39
CA GLY A 3 5.54 -14.63 -3.98
C GLY A 3 4.44 -13.58 -4.05
N LYS A 4 4.18 -12.87 -2.96
CA LYS A 4 3.30 -11.69 -2.95
C LYS A 4 4.06 -10.45 -2.51
N ILE A 5 3.82 -9.34 -3.18
CA ILE A 5 4.18 -8.01 -2.68
C ILE A 5 2.92 -7.31 -2.16
N VAL A 6 3.03 -6.66 -1.01
CA VAL A 6 1.99 -5.78 -0.46
C VAL A 6 2.64 -4.44 -0.15
N GLY A 7 2.08 -3.36 -0.70
CA GLY A 7 2.59 -2.00 -0.54
C GLY A 7 3.41 -1.51 -1.72
N LYS A 8 4.42 -0.69 -1.42
CA LYS A 8 5.13 0.14 -2.41
C LYS A 8 6.18 -0.65 -3.19
N TRP A 9 6.16 -0.54 -4.52
CA TRP A 9 7.14 -1.18 -5.40
C TRP A 9 8.39 -0.32 -5.64
N HIS A 10 8.23 0.85 -6.25
CA HIS A 10 9.28 1.85 -6.47
C HIS A 10 10.51 1.45 -7.32
N LEU A 11 10.43 0.37 -8.10
CA LEU A 11 11.49 -0.03 -9.06
C LEU A 11 11.09 0.23 -10.52
N GLY A 12 10.13 1.14 -10.73
CA GLY A 12 9.65 1.59 -12.04
C GLY A 12 8.15 1.36 -12.22
N HIS A 13 7.46 2.34 -12.82
CA HIS A 13 6.00 2.29 -13.03
C HIS A 13 5.61 1.87 -14.46
N GLN A 14 6.57 1.86 -15.40
CA GLN A 14 6.29 1.46 -16.78
C GLN A 14 6.09 -0.07 -16.86
N PRO A 15 5.32 -0.58 -17.85
CA PRO A 15 4.92 -1.98 -17.90
C PRO A 15 6.05 -3.01 -17.81
N GLN A 16 7.24 -2.69 -18.33
CA GLN A 16 8.41 -3.58 -18.28
C GLN A 16 9.01 -3.74 -16.87
N PHE A 17 8.71 -2.84 -15.94
CA PHE A 17 9.19 -2.87 -14.55
C PHE A 17 8.14 -3.40 -13.57
N HIS A 18 6.99 -3.88 -14.06
CA HIS A 18 5.89 -4.36 -13.24
C HIS A 18 6.32 -5.54 -12.34
N PRO A 19 6.01 -5.57 -11.03
CA PRO A 19 6.53 -6.58 -10.10
C PRO A 19 6.20 -8.02 -10.51
N LEU A 20 5.04 -8.24 -11.15
CA LEU A 20 4.66 -9.56 -11.66
C LEU A 20 5.50 -10.06 -12.85
N ARG A 21 6.33 -9.20 -13.44
CA ARG A 21 7.35 -9.58 -14.44
C ARG A 21 8.72 -9.86 -13.82
N HIS A 22 8.85 -9.65 -12.51
CA HIS A 22 10.11 -9.71 -11.76
C HIS A 22 10.04 -10.66 -10.55
N GLY A 23 9.25 -11.73 -10.67
CA GLY A 23 9.28 -12.87 -9.75
C GLY A 23 8.18 -12.89 -8.68
N PHE A 24 7.31 -11.88 -8.61
CA PHE A 24 6.10 -11.95 -7.79
C PHE A 24 4.94 -12.55 -8.58
N ASP A 25 4.10 -13.33 -7.91
CA ASP A 25 2.90 -13.92 -8.48
C ASP A 25 1.66 -13.04 -8.27
N THR A 26 1.60 -12.32 -7.14
CA THR A 26 0.50 -11.39 -6.82
C THR A 26 1.00 -10.07 -6.22
N TRP A 27 0.21 -9.01 -6.36
CA TRP A 27 0.52 -7.69 -5.84
C TRP A 27 -0.73 -6.92 -5.39
N PHE A 28 -0.63 -6.26 -4.25
CA PHE A 28 -1.54 -5.18 -3.89
C PHE A 28 -0.75 -3.95 -3.43
N GLY A 29 -0.86 -2.83 -4.15
CA GLY A 29 -0.14 -1.61 -3.78
C GLY A 29 0.13 -0.67 -4.93
N SER A 30 1.16 0.18 -4.80
CA SER A 30 1.42 1.25 -5.77
C SER A 30 2.84 1.19 -6.34
N PRO A 31 3.04 1.50 -7.64
CA PRO A 31 4.37 1.59 -8.23
C PRO A 31 5.19 2.77 -7.68
N ASN A 32 4.54 3.79 -7.11
CA ASN A 32 5.14 5.04 -6.66
C ASN A 32 4.81 5.34 -5.19
N CYS A 33 5.21 6.52 -4.70
CA CYS A 33 4.81 7.00 -3.38
C CYS A 33 3.32 7.40 -3.34
N HIS A 34 2.80 7.73 -2.17
CA HIS A 34 1.41 8.18 -1.99
C HIS A 34 1.27 9.71 -1.92
N PHE A 35 2.15 10.47 -2.58
CA PHE A 35 2.07 11.94 -2.57
C PHE A 35 0.90 12.47 -3.41
N GLY A 36 0.32 13.59 -2.99
CA GLY A 36 -0.79 14.26 -3.68
C GLY A 36 -1.56 15.23 -2.76
N PRO A 37 -2.83 15.54 -3.05
CA PRO A 37 -3.50 15.26 -4.33
C PRO A 37 -2.88 16.07 -5.47
N TYR A 38 -2.86 15.51 -6.68
CA TYR A 38 -2.50 16.22 -7.91
C TYR A 38 -3.76 16.73 -8.64
N ASP A 39 -3.55 17.56 -9.66
CA ASP A 39 -4.62 18.23 -10.41
C ASP A 39 -5.26 17.38 -11.52
N ASN A 40 -4.70 16.19 -11.79
CA ASN A 40 -5.07 15.31 -12.89
C ASN A 40 -4.99 15.93 -14.29
N LYS A 41 -4.29 17.06 -14.45
CA LYS A 41 -4.06 17.72 -15.73
C LYS A 41 -2.59 17.65 -16.11
N ALA A 42 -1.72 18.15 -15.23
CA ALA A 42 -0.28 18.07 -15.42
C ALA A 42 0.25 16.74 -14.89
N ILE A 43 -0.25 16.31 -13.74
CA ILE A 43 0.18 15.08 -13.06
C ILE A 43 -1.07 14.33 -12.61
N PRO A 44 -1.23 13.04 -12.99
CA PRO A 44 -2.32 12.22 -12.49
C PRO A 44 -2.06 11.80 -11.04
N ASN A 45 -3.12 11.62 -10.26
CA ASN A 45 -3.03 10.91 -9.00
C ASN A 45 -2.47 9.51 -9.18
N ILE A 46 -1.71 9.08 -8.18
CA ILE A 46 -0.90 7.88 -8.29
C ILE A 46 -1.80 6.64 -8.17
N PRO A 47 -1.66 5.65 -9.07
CA PRO A 47 -2.50 4.46 -9.08
C PRO A 47 -2.15 3.47 -7.97
N VAL A 48 -3.17 2.70 -7.57
CA VAL A 48 -3.08 1.49 -6.75
C VAL A 48 -3.57 0.32 -7.57
N TYR A 49 -2.85 -0.78 -7.50
CA TYR A 49 -3.05 -1.99 -8.28
C TYR A 49 -3.47 -3.16 -7.40
N ARG A 50 -4.30 -4.02 -8.00
CA ARG A 50 -4.41 -5.43 -7.66
C ARG A 50 -3.91 -6.22 -8.87
N ASP A 51 -2.80 -6.90 -8.67
CA ASP A 51 -2.07 -7.62 -9.71
C ASP A 51 -1.77 -6.72 -10.91
N THR A 52 -2.39 -6.96 -12.07
CA THR A 52 -2.20 -6.14 -13.28
C THR A 52 -3.23 -5.01 -13.42
N GLU A 53 -4.28 -5.01 -12.61
CA GLU A 53 -5.40 -4.08 -12.75
C GLU A 53 -5.25 -2.90 -11.78
N MET A 54 -5.38 -1.68 -12.31
CA MET A 54 -5.50 -0.49 -11.48
C MET A 54 -6.90 -0.47 -10.87
N ILE A 55 -6.97 -0.58 -9.55
CA ILE A 55 -8.25 -0.58 -8.80
C ILE A 55 -8.68 0.81 -8.36
N GLY A 56 -7.79 1.80 -8.48
CA GLY A 56 -8.08 3.19 -8.14
C GLY A 56 -6.83 4.04 -8.01
N ARG A 57 -6.99 5.27 -7.56
CA ARG A 57 -5.88 6.22 -7.32
C ARG A 57 -5.90 6.77 -5.88
N TYR A 58 -4.73 7.13 -5.37
CA TYR A 58 -4.62 7.87 -4.11
C TYR A 58 -5.35 9.22 -4.20
N TYR A 59 -5.94 9.65 -3.08
CA TYR A 59 -6.80 10.84 -2.96
C TYR A 59 -8.11 10.80 -3.76
N GLU A 60 -8.32 9.76 -4.57
CA GLU A 60 -9.56 9.46 -5.29
C GLU A 60 -10.24 8.26 -4.62
N ASP A 61 -10.06 7.05 -5.14
CA ASP A 61 -10.67 5.84 -4.57
C ASP A 61 -10.02 5.46 -3.24
N ILE A 62 -8.71 5.67 -3.13
CA ILE A 62 -7.94 5.40 -1.92
C ILE A 62 -7.72 6.72 -1.18
N LYS A 63 -8.57 6.98 -0.18
CA LYS A 63 -8.59 8.25 0.56
C LYS A 63 -7.41 8.38 1.52
N ILE A 64 -6.75 9.53 1.46
CA ILE A 64 -5.75 10.00 2.42
C ILE A 64 -6.12 11.45 2.77
N ASP A 65 -6.57 11.71 3.99
CA ASP A 65 -6.91 13.06 4.43
C ASP A 65 -5.64 13.78 4.91
N ARG A 66 -5.22 14.79 4.15
CA ARG A 66 -4.02 15.59 4.48
C ARG A 66 -4.16 16.49 5.69
N LYS A 67 -5.38 16.79 6.14
CA LYS A 67 -5.61 17.65 7.31
C LYS A 67 -5.56 16.84 8.59
N SER A 68 -6.22 15.69 8.63
CA SER A 68 -6.27 14.82 9.82
C SER A 68 -5.14 13.79 9.87
N GLY A 69 -4.58 13.41 8.72
CA GLY A 69 -3.69 12.25 8.61
C GLY A 69 -4.44 10.92 8.52
N GLU A 70 -5.77 10.93 8.41
CA GLU A 70 -6.58 9.71 8.37
C GLU A 70 -6.45 8.98 7.02
N ALA A 71 -6.03 7.72 7.05
CA ALA A 71 -6.11 6.80 5.91
C ALA A 71 -6.12 5.33 6.37
N ASN A 72 -6.87 4.49 5.66
CA ASN A 72 -6.99 3.06 6.01
C ASN A 72 -6.01 2.14 5.27
N LEU A 73 -4.97 2.68 4.61
CA LEU A 73 -4.09 1.87 3.76
C LEU A 73 -3.34 0.80 4.56
N THR A 74 -2.85 1.10 5.77
CA THR A 74 -2.14 0.10 6.59
C THR A 74 -3.05 -1.06 6.96
N GLN A 75 -4.32 -0.78 7.29
CA GLN A 75 -5.34 -1.83 7.52
C GLN A 75 -5.61 -2.66 6.26
N MET A 76 -5.69 -2.02 5.08
CA MET A 76 -5.84 -2.76 3.81
C MET A 76 -4.62 -3.65 3.54
N TYR A 77 -3.41 -3.14 3.77
CA TYR A 77 -2.17 -3.91 3.63
C TYR A 77 -2.07 -5.06 4.63
N LEU A 78 -2.54 -4.86 5.87
CA LEU A 78 -2.65 -5.90 6.87
C LEU A 78 -3.60 -7.01 6.39
N GLN A 79 -4.80 -6.64 5.93
CA GLN A 79 -5.78 -7.61 5.44
C GLN A 79 -5.24 -8.42 4.26
N GLU A 80 -4.60 -7.76 3.29
CA GLU A 80 -4.00 -8.43 2.12
C GLU A 80 -2.89 -9.42 2.50
N ALA A 81 -2.15 -9.14 3.56
CA ALA A 81 -1.14 -10.04 4.11
C ALA A 81 -1.79 -11.24 4.83
N LEU A 82 -2.79 -10.99 5.69
CA LEU A 82 -3.51 -12.03 6.43
C LEU A 82 -4.25 -13.00 5.50
N ASP A 83 -4.95 -12.48 4.50
CA ASP A 83 -5.67 -13.27 3.51
C ASP A 83 -4.70 -14.14 2.70
N PHE A 84 -3.54 -13.58 2.34
CA PHE A 84 -2.51 -14.32 1.62
C PHE A 84 -1.92 -15.44 2.47
N ILE A 85 -1.52 -15.17 3.72
CA ILE A 85 -0.96 -16.20 4.60
C ILE A 85 -1.99 -17.33 4.82
N SER A 86 -3.26 -16.96 5.04
CA SER A 86 -4.35 -17.92 5.26
C SER A 86 -4.59 -18.80 4.03
N SER A 87 -4.59 -18.23 2.83
CA SER A 87 -4.79 -19.01 1.59
C SER A 87 -3.61 -19.93 1.29
N GLN A 88 -2.38 -19.50 1.56
CA GLN A 88 -1.18 -20.30 1.39
C GLN A 88 -1.13 -21.45 2.40
N GLN A 89 -1.54 -21.21 3.65
CA GLN A 89 -1.69 -22.26 4.66
C GLN A 89 -2.73 -23.30 4.23
N ALA A 90 -3.93 -22.85 3.81
CA ALA A 90 -5.02 -23.73 3.41
C ALA A 90 -4.66 -24.65 2.22
N SER A 91 -3.78 -24.16 1.34
CA SER A 91 -3.28 -24.92 0.18
C SER A 91 -1.96 -25.67 0.44
N HIS A 92 -1.45 -25.64 1.69
CA HIS A 92 -0.17 -26.24 2.09
C HIS A 92 1.03 -25.79 1.23
N GLN A 93 1.00 -24.55 0.75
CA GLN A 93 2.06 -23.99 -0.10
C GLN A 93 3.05 -23.15 0.72
N LEU A 94 4.34 -23.33 0.46
CA LEU A 94 5.36 -22.39 0.93
C LEU A 94 5.13 -21.02 0.28
N PHE A 95 5.23 -19.96 1.06
CA PHE A 95 5.01 -18.60 0.59
C PHE A 95 6.18 -17.67 0.90
N PHE A 96 6.27 -16.60 0.11
CA PHE A 96 7.13 -15.46 0.34
C PHE A 96 6.27 -14.19 0.31
N LEU A 97 6.24 -13.44 1.40
CA LEU A 97 5.51 -12.18 1.49
C LEU A 97 6.52 -11.04 1.64
N TYR A 98 6.52 -10.11 0.69
CA TYR A 98 7.24 -8.85 0.76
C TYR A 98 6.27 -7.74 1.19
N TRP A 99 6.29 -7.40 2.48
CA TRP A 99 5.39 -6.42 3.10
C TRP A 99 6.09 -5.05 3.21
N ALA A 100 5.91 -4.22 2.20
CA ALA A 100 6.57 -2.93 2.02
C ALA A 100 5.60 -1.76 2.25
N ILE A 101 5.05 -1.68 3.46
CA ILE A 101 4.17 -0.58 3.88
C ILE A 101 4.91 0.76 3.92
N ASP A 102 4.18 1.87 3.78
CA ASP A 102 4.79 3.19 3.61
C ASP A 102 4.14 4.32 4.41
N ALA A 103 3.30 4.00 5.41
CA ALA A 103 2.58 4.98 6.25
C ALA A 103 3.47 6.01 6.96
N THR A 104 4.71 5.65 7.26
CA THR A 104 5.70 6.53 7.90
C THR A 104 6.43 7.45 6.92
N HIS A 105 6.29 7.23 5.60
CA HIS A 105 6.80 8.14 4.60
C HIS A 105 5.87 9.35 4.47
N ALA A 106 6.40 10.55 4.25
CA ALA A 106 5.56 11.74 4.11
C ALA A 106 4.75 11.74 2.78
N PRO A 107 3.49 12.20 2.79
CA PRO A 107 2.69 12.62 3.96
C PRO A 107 2.25 11.44 4.83
N VAL A 108 2.63 11.48 6.10
CA VAL A 108 2.33 10.40 7.06
C VAL A 108 0.81 10.22 7.20
N TYR A 109 0.36 8.99 7.35
CA TYR A 109 -1.03 8.66 7.62
C TYR A 109 -1.17 7.53 8.66
N ALA A 110 -2.33 7.47 9.31
CA ALA A 110 -2.74 6.34 10.14
C ALA A 110 -4.26 6.16 10.07
N SER A 111 -4.75 4.96 10.38
CA SER A 111 -6.18 4.72 10.48
C SER A 111 -6.77 5.36 11.74
N ARG A 112 -8.08 5.58 11.71
CA ARG A 112 -8.78 6.36 12.73
C ARG A 112 -8.55 5.89 14.16
N GLU A 113 -8.38 4.60 14.38
CA GLU A 113 -8.16 4.01 15.71
C GLU A 113 -6.79 4.35 16.31
N PHE A 114 -5.81 4.69 15.46
CA PHE A 114 -4.43 4.98 15.86
C PHE A 114 -4.14 6.48 15.97
N LEU A 115 -4.95 7.33 15.35
CA LEU A 115 -4.77 8.79 15.39
C LEU A 115 -4.84 9.35 16.82
N GLY A 116 -3.82 10.14 17.19
CA GLY A 116 -3.71 10.79 18.50
C GLY A 116 -3.34 9.83 19.63
N THR A 117 -2.97 8.58 19.34
CA THR A 117 -2.61 7.60 20.38
C THR A 117 -1.13 7.67 20.77
N SER A 118 -0.29 8.28 19.94
CA SER A 118 1.14 8.40 20.17
C SER A 118 1.55 9.77 20.72
N GLN A 119 2.46 9.77 21.69
CA GLN A 119 3.10 10.99 22.19
C GLN A 119 4.04 11.64 21.17
N ARG A 120 4.30 10.97 20.04
CA ARG A 120 5.18 11.46 18.95
C ARG A 120 4.40 12.03 17.77
N GLY A 121 3.11 12.36 17.97
CA GLY A 121 2.22 12.86 16.93
C GLY A 121 1.95 11.84 15.82
N LEU A 122 1.50 12.32 14.67
CA LEU A 122 1.03 11.48 13.55
C LEU A 122 2.06 10.44 13.07
N TYR A 123 3.35 10.79 13.04
CA TYR A 123 4.41 9.82 12.73
C TYR A 123 4.44 8.68 13.73
N GLY A 124 4.27 9.01 15.01
CA GLY A 124 4.14 8.02 16.06
C GLY A 124 2.87 7.19 15.95
N ASP A 125 1.76 7.78 15.50
CA ASP A 125 0.50 7.06 15.27
C ASP A 125 0.69 6.00 14.18
N ALA A 126 1.31 6.38 13.06
CA ALA A 126 1.64 5.48 11.95
C ALA A 126 2.66 4.37 12.31
N VAL A 127 3.49 4.60 13.34
CA VAL A 127 4.42 3.58 13.88
C VAL A 127 3.72 2.63 14.85
N ARG A 128 2.67 3.09 15.54
CA ARG A 128 1.88 2.24 16.45
C ARG A 128 0.95 1.29 15.72
N GLU A 129 0.50 1.69 14.53
CA GLU A 129 -0.26 0.87 13.59
C GLU A 129 0.61 -0.19 12.91
#